data_AF-A0A7C1Q7U1-F1
#
_entry.id   AF-A0A7C1Q7U1-F1
#
_cell.length_a   1.000
_cell.length_b   1.000
_cell.length_c   1.000
_cell.angle_alpha   90.00
_cell.angle_beta   90.00
_cell.angle_gamma   90.00
#
_symmetry.space_group_name_H-M   'P 1'
#
loop_
_entity.id
_entity.type
_entity.pdbx_description
1 polymer ?
#
loop_
_entity_poly.entity_id
_entity_poly.type
_entity_poly.pdbx_seq_one_letter_code
_entity_poly.pdbx_strand_id
1 'polypeptide(L)' 'MNIEAIVDSLRKYADHVRMITIKPFMSVWDVDIKRLMKCCVHEVLPDGKIMPFCSYNILYRDKYHETYFR' A
#
# COMPACT_ATOMS: atom_id res chain seq x y z
N MET A 1 2.37 12.99 17.16
CA MET A 1 2.15 13.43 15.76
C MET A 1 1.53 14.82 15.83
N ASN A 2 2.22 15.87 15.36
CA ASN A 2 1.75 17.25 15.47
C ASN A 2 0.94 17.63 14.22
N ILE A 3 -0.35 17.88 14.39
CA ILE A 3 -1.28 18.19 13.29
C ILE A 3 -0.92 19.52 12.60
N GLU A 4 -0.55 20.54 13.37
CA GLU A 4 -0.22 21.87 12.82
C GLU A 4 0.97 21.79 11.86
N ALA A 5 2.02 21.05 12.24
CA ALA A 5 3.19 20.85 11.40
C ALA A 5 2.87 20.13 10.08
N ILE A 6 1.87 19.23 10.08
CA ILE A 6 1.42 18.52 8.87
C ILE A 6 0.65 19.49 7.96
N VAL A 7 -0.23 20.31 8.53
CA VAL A 7 -1.03 21.30 7.78
C VAL A 7 -0.13 22.32 7.10
N ASP A 8 0.88 22.86 7.82
CA ASP A 8 1.82 23.82 7.25
C ASP A 8 2.66 23.22 6.11
N SER A 9 3.10 21.97 6.27
CA SER A 9 3.83 21.27 5.20
C SER A 9 2.95 21.03 3.97
N LEU A 10 1.68 20.65 4.16
CA LEU A 10 0.73 20.46 3.05
C LEU A 10 0.43 21.77 2.31
N ARG A 11 0.23 22.87 3.04
CA ARG A 11 0.01 24.20 2.45
C ARG A 11 1.14 24.62 1.51
N LYS A 12 2.40 24.31 1.86
CA LYS A 12 3.56 24.61 1.01
C LYS A 12 3.48 23.96 -0.37
N TYR A 13 2.86 22.79 -0.48
CA TYR A 13 2.80 22.03 -1.73
C TYR A 13 1.40 22.03 -2.36
N ALA A 14 0.42 22.70 -1.75
CA ALA A 14 -0.98 22.65 -2.18
C ALA A 14 -1.15 23.06 -3.65
N ASP A 15 -0.46 24.10 -4.11
CA ASP A 15 -0.50 24.59 -5.49
C ASP A 15 0.18 23.65 -6.51
N HIS A 16 0.93 22.65 -6.02
CA HIS A 16 1.65 21.67 -6.82
C HIS A 16 0.98 20.29 -6.84
N VAL A 17 -0.06 20.07 -6.04
CA VAL A 17 -0.81 18.80 -6.03
C VAL A 17 -1.64 18.69 -7.31
N ARG A 18 -1.36 17.66 -8.12
CA ARG A 18 -2.08 17.42 -9.38
C ARG A 18 -3.11 16.29 -9.28
N MET A 19 -2.93 15.35 -8.35
CA MET A 19 -3.82 14.21 -8.18
C MET A 19 -3.75 13.69 -6.75
N ILE A 20 -4.90 13.29 -6.21
CA ILE A 20 -5.03 12.56 -4.95
C ILE A 20 -5.72 11.23 -5.28
N THR A 21 -5.10 10.11 -4.90
CA THR A 21 -5.68 8.79 -5.07
C THR A 21 -6.06 8.22 -3.71
N ILE A 22 -7.32 7.80 -3.57
CA ILE A 22 -7.81 7.13 -2.37
C ILE A 22 -8.06 5.67 -2.73
N LYS A 23 -7.40 4.76 -2.00
CA LYS A 23 -7.51 3.31 -2.20
C LYS A 23 -8.02 2.67 -0.92
N PRO A 24 -9.17 1.96 -0.93
CA PRO A 24 -9.62 1.22 0.25
C PRO A 24 -8.81 -0.08 0.37
N PHE A 25 -7.72 -0.10 1.13
CA PHE A 25 -6.99 -1.36 1.36
C PHE A 25 -7.86 -2.35 2.15
N MET A 26 -7.65 -3.64 1.92
CA MET A 26 -8.35 -4.72 2.61
C MET A 26 -7.51 -5.17 3.80
N SER A 27 -8.18 -5.63 4.85
CA SER A 27 -7.62 -6.29 6.03
C SER A 27 -7.92 -7.80 6.01
N VAL A 28 -7.43 -8.52 7.01
CA VAL A 28 -7.68 -9.97 7.17
C VAL A 28 -9.19 -10.31 7.30
N TRP A 29 -10.03 -9.37 7.70
CA TRP A 29 -11.45 -9.62 8.00
C TRP A 29 -12.41 -9.30 6.85
N ASP A 30 -11.94 -8.59 5.82
CA ASP A 30 -12.75 -8.05 4.72
C ASP A 30 -12.11 -8.30 3.34
N VAL A 31 -11.35 -9.39 3.21
CA VAL A 31 -10.78 -9.80 1.93
C VAL A 31 -11.88 -10.18 0.93
N ASP A 32 -11.85 -9.50 -0.22
CA ASP A 32 -12.60 -9.87 -1.42
C ASP A 32 -11.64 -10.30 -2.53
N ILE A 33 -11.69 -11.60 -2.87
CA ILE A 33 -10.84 -12.22 -3.90
C ILE A 33 -11.11 -11.62 -5.29
N LYS A 34 -12.37 -11.32 -5.63
CA LYS A 34 -12.70 -10.73 -6.95
C LYS A 34 -12.08 -9.34 -7.09
N ARG A 35 -12.06 -8.60 -5.99
CA ARG A 35 -11.41 -7.28 -5.91
C ARG A 35 -9.88 -7.39 -5.96
N LEU A 36 -9.30 -8.39 -5.31
CA LEU A 36 -7.86 -8.67 -5.38
C LEU A 36 -7.38 -8.95 -6.80
N MET A 37 -8.11 -9.77 -7.56
CA MET A 37 -7.77 -10.11 -8.96
C MET A 37 -7.77 -8.89 -9.90
N LYS A 38 -8.47 -7.82 -9.54
CA LYS A 38 -8.57 -6.57 -10.32
C LYS A 38 -7.81 -5.41 -9.66
N CYS A 39 -6.96 -5.68 -8.67
CA CYS A 39 -6.21 -4.63 -7.99
C CYS A 39 -5.23 -3.95 -8.95
N CYS A 40 -5.06 -2.63 -8.86
CA CYS A 40 -4.06 -1.90 -9.65
C CYS A 40 -2.77 -1.57 -8.86
N VAL A 41 -2.73 -1.90 -7.57
CA VAL A 41 -1.58 -1.63 -6.69
C VAL A 41 -0.94 -2.96 -6.34
N HIS A 42 0.33 -3.12 -6.71
CA HIS A 42 1.07 -4.36 -6.60
C HIS A 42 2.44 -4.11 -6.01
N GLU A 43 2.92 -5.09 -5.25
CA GLU A 43 4.29 -5.19 -4.80
C GLU A 43 5.08 -6.07 -5.78
N VAL A 44 6.29 -5.63 -6.10
CA VAL A 44 7.26 -6.43 -6.85
C VAL A 44 8.11 -7.17 -5.83
N LEU A 45 8.03 -8.49 -5.86
CA LEU A 45 8.70 -9.35 -4.91
C LEU A 45 10.14 -9.66 -5.38
N PRO A 46 11.06 -10.00 -4.45
CA PRO A 46 12.46 -10.33 -4.81
C PRO A 46 12.61 -11.51 -5.78
N ASP A 47 11.64 -12.43 -5.80
CA ASP A 47 11.62 -13.56 -6.76
C ASP A 47 11.03 -13.19 -8.13
N GLY A 48 10.80 -11.90 -8.37
CA GLY A 48 10.27 -11.35 -9.63
C GLY A 48 8.76 -11.47 -9.78
N LYS A 49 8.04 -12.00 -8.78
CA LYS A 49 6.58 -12.06 -8.83
C LYS A 49 5.96 -10.70 -8.57
N ILE A 50 4.83 -10.44 -9.24
CA ILE A 50 4.01 -9.26 -9.01
C ILE A 50 2.76 -9.70 -8.24
N MET A 51 2.52 -9.12 -7.07
CA MET A 51 1.43 -9.53 -6.18
C MET A 51 0.60 -8.33 -5.74
N PRO A 52 -0.74 -8.42 -5.70
CA PRO A 52 -1.58 -7.35 -5.15
C PRO A 52 -1.15 -6.98 -3.72
N PHE A 53 -1.06 -5.68 -3.43
CA PHE A 53 -0.58 -5.16 -2.14
C PHE A 53 -1.27 -5.81 -0.93
N CYS A 54 -2.61 -5.86 -0.92
CA CYS A 54 -3.35 -6.42 0.21
C CYS A 54 -3.05 -7.91 0.40
N SER A 55 -2.90 -8.67 -0.69
CA SER A 55 -2.56 -10.10 -0.63
C SER A 55 -1.16 -10.28 -0.01
N TYR A 56 -0.19 -9.50 -0.49
CA TYR A 56 1.16 -9.50 0.08
C TYR A 56 1.13 -9.17 1.58
N ASN A 57 0.52 -8.05 1.95
CA ASN A 57 0.53 -7.55 3.32
C ASN A 57 -0.18 -8.50 4.31
N ILE A 58 -1.25 -9.16 3.88
CA ILE A 58 -2.05 -10.04 4.74
C ILE A 58 -1.46 -11.46 4.83
N LEU A 59 -0.99 -12.02 3.71
CA LEU A 59 -0.72 -13.46 3.63
C LEU A 59 0.76 -13.81 3.51
N TYR A 60 1.58 -12.93 2.96
CA TYR A 60 2.92 -13.31 2.49
C TYR A 60 4.05 -12.46 3.05
N ARG A 61 3.76 -11.27 3.60
CA ARG A 61 4.77 -10.29 4.02
C ARG A 61 5.84 -10.89 4.93
N ASP A 62 5.43 -11.61 5.98
CA ASP A 62 6.34 -12.16 6.97
C ASP A 62 7.27 -13.21 6.35
N LYS A 63 6.70 -14.11 5.53
CA LYS A 63 7.48 -15.13 4.80
C LYS A 63 8.58 -14.51 3.94
N TYR A 64 8.25 -13.45 3.18
CA TYR A 64 9.26 -12.79 2.33
C TYR A 64 10.27 -12.00 3.17
N HIS A 65 9.84 -11.37 4.27
CA HIS A 65 10.76 -10.70 5.19
C HIS A 65 11.79 -11.66 5.77
N GLU A 66 11.37 -12.82 6.24
CA GLU A 66 12.26 -13.84 6.80
C GLU A 66 13.21 -14.44 5.76
N THR A 67 12.76 -14.59 4.51
CA THR A 67 13.52 -15.25 3.45
C THR A 67 14.53 -14.33 2.77
N TYR A 68 14.18 -13.05 2.57
CA TYR A 68 14.97 -12.13 1.73
C TYR A 68 15.51 -10.89 2.46
N PHE A 69 14.93 -10.51 3.59
CA PHE A 69 15.21 -9.22 4.26
C PHE A 69 15.66 -9.39 5.71
N ARG A 70 16.14 -10.58 6.07
CA ARG A 70 16.66 -10.90 7.40
C ARG A 70 18.17 -10.77 7.45
#